data_AF-A0A8S3GQQ9-F1
#
_entry.id   AF-A0A8S3GQQ9-F1
#
_cell.length_a   1.000
_cell.length_b   1.000
_cell.length_c   1.000
_cell.angle_alpha   90.00
_cell.angle_beta   90.00
_cell.angle_gamma   90.00
#
_symmetry.space_group_name_H-M   'P 1'
#
loop_
_entity.id
_entity.type
_entity.pdbx_description
1 polymer ?
#
loop_
_entity_poly.entity_id
_entity_poly.type
_entity_poly.pdbx_seq_one_letter_code
_entity_poly.pdbx_strand_id
1 'polypeptide(L)' 'TVESRVKVTLPDDISYALSDGVVLCHFINQIRPRAVQSIHVPSQAVVRI' A
#
# COMPACT_ATOMS: atom_id res chain seq x y z
N THR A 1 6.06 11.22 -12.00
CA THR A 1 6.44 9.97 -11.29
C THR A 1 5.17 9.19 -10.96
N VAL A 2 5.24 7.88 -10.76
CA VAL A 2 4.04 7.03 -10.51
C VAL A 2 3.19 7.53 -9.33
N GLU A 3 3.84 8.12 -8.33
CA GLU A 3 3.26 8.84 -7.17
C GLU A 3 2.37 10.04 -7.52
N SER A 4 2.57 10.65 -8.68
CA SER A 4 1.74 11.78 -9.11
C SER A 4 0.45 11.31 -9.80
N ARG A 5 0.47 10.08 -10.35
CA ARG A 5 -0.69 9.45 -11.00
C ARG A 5 -1.59 8.72 -10.00
N VAL A 6 -1.01 8.26 -8.90
CA VAL A 6 -1.67 7.51 -7.85
C VAL A 6 -1.51 8.32 -6.58
N LYS A 7 -2.63 8.76 -5.99
CA LYS A 7 -2.66 9.50 -4.71
C LYS A 7 -2.31 8.58 -3.53
N VAL A 8 -1.21 7.86 -3.64
CA VAL A 8 -0.63 7.02 -2.59
C VAL A 8 0.70 7.67 -2.27
N THR A 9 0.81 8.14 -1.03
CA THR A 9 2.10 8.50 -0.46
C THR A 9 2.90 7.21 -0.33
N LEU A 10 3.97 7.06 -1.11
CA LEU A 10 4.91 5.97 -0.88
C LEU A 10 5.68 6.28 0.41
N PRO A 11 5.80 5.32 1.35
CA PRO A 11 6.63 5.49 2.53
C PRO A 11 8.12 5.45 2.15
N ASP A 12 8.98 6.06 2.98
CA ASP A 12 10.45 6.11 2.79
C ASP A 12 11.05 4.72 2.51
N ASP A 13 10.62 3.71 3.28
CA ASP A 13 11.00 2.31 3.08
C ASP A 13 10.09 1.61 2.05
N ILE A 14 10.22 2.02 0.78
CA ILE A 14 9.46 1.45 -0.34
C ILE A 14 9.59 -0.08 -0.37
N SER A 15 10.78 -0.64 -0.14
CA SER A 15 10.97 -2.10 -0.10
C SER A 15 10.09 -2.77 0.95
N TYR A 16 10.02 -2.21 2.16
CA TYR A 16 9.22 -2.77 3.25
C TYR A 16 7.71 -2.69 2.95
N ALA A 17 7.26 -1.54 2.45
CA ALA A 17 5.84 -1.32 2.16
C ALA A 17 5.34 -2.10 0.94
N LEU A 18 6.21 -2.39 -0.02
CA LEU A 18 5.92 -3.31 -1.12
C LEU A 18 5.94 -4.77 -0.66
N SER A 19 6.75 -5.11 0.36
CA SER A 19 6.83 -6.49 0.89
C SER A 19 5.52 -6.94 1.53
N ASP A 20 4.81 -6.03 2.20
CA ASP A 20 3.51 -6.31 2.81
C ASP A 20 2.39 -6.48 1.76
N GLY A 21 2.61 -5.98 0.53
CA GLY A 21 1.65 -6.06 -0.58
C GLY A 21 0.39 -5.20 -0.41
N VAL A 22 0.15 -4.62 0.76
CA VAL A 22 -1.01 -3.75 1.07
C VAL A 22 -0.99 -2.49 0.21
N VAL A 23 0.16 -1.82 0.07
CA VAL A 23 0.30 -0.63 -0.78
C VAL A 23 0.05 -0.96 -2.25
N LEU A 24 0.47 -2.14 -2.71
CA LEU A 24 0.18 -2.62 -4.07
C LEU A 24 -1.33 -2.90 -4.25
N CYS A 25 -1.99 -3.49 -3.27
CA CYS A 25 -3.43 -3.74 -3.34
C CYS A 25 -4.22 -2.42 -3.42
N HIS A 26 -3.84 -1.42 -2.61
CA HIS A 26 -4.43 -0.09 -2.69
C HIS A 26 -4.13 0.60 -4.02
N PHE A 27 -2.91 0.47 -4.53
CA PHE A 27 -2.49 1.00 -5.82
C PHE A 27 -3.35 0.45 -6.97
N ILE A 28 -3.53 -0.87 -7.04
CA ILE A 28 -4.35 -1.51 -8.08
C ILE A 28 -5.81 -1.03 -7.97
N ASN A 29 -6.33 -0.86 -6.75
CA ASN A 29 -7.67 -0.32 -6.53
C ASN A 29 -7.86 1.13 -6.98
N GLN A 30 -6.79 1.94 -7.01
CA GLN A 30 -6.84 3.30 -7.56
C GLN A 30 -6.90 3.32 -9.09
N ILE A 31 -6.23 2.37 -9.75
CA ILE A 31 -6.27 2.25 -11.22
C ILE A 31 -7.61 1.66 -11.67
N ARG A 32 -8.08 0.62 -10.98
CA ARG A 32 -9.35 -0.03 -11.27
C ARG A 32 -10.15 -0.18 -9.97
N PRO A 33 -11.29 0.54 -9.84
CA PRO A 33 -12.12 0.46 -8.65
C PRO A 33 -12.51 -0.99 -8.34
N ARG A 34 -12.29 -1.41 -7.09
CA ARG A 34 -12.63 -2.76 -6.57
C ARG A 34 -11.89 -3.93 -7.24
N ALA A 35 -10.70 -3.70 -7.77
CA ALA A 35 -9.84 -4.78 -8.29
C ALA A 35 -9.38 -5.75 -7.20
N VAL A 36 -9.15 -5.25 -5.98
CA VAL A 36 -8.87 -6.05 -4.78
C VAL A 36 -9.96 -5.75 -3.76
N GLN A 37 -10.81 -6.74 -3.49
CA GLN A 37 -12.05 -6.55 -2.72
C GLN A 37 -11.85 -6.56 -1.20
N SER A 38 -10.81 -7.23 -0.72
CA SER A 38 -10.42 -7.26 0.68
C SER A 38 -8.91 -7.25 0.77
N ILE A 39 -8.37 -6.46 1.71
CA ILE A 39 -6.94 -6.33 1.94
C ILE A 39 -6.71 -6.77 3.37
N HIS A 40 -5.95 -7.85 3.55
CA HIS A 40 -5.47 -8.24 4.87
C HIS A 40 -4.34 -7.28 5.26
N VAL A 41 -4.62 -6.39 6.20
CA VAL A 41 -3.61 -5.51 6.77
C VAL A 41 -3.08 -6.19 8.03
N PRO A 42 -1.82 -6.68 8.04
CA PRO A 42 -1.24 -7.20 9.26
C PRO A 42 -1.17 -6.08 10.30
N SER A 43 -1.38 -6.44 11.57
CA SER A 43 -1.44 -5.44 12.65
C SER A 43 -0.13 -4.67 12.72
N GLN A 44 -0.19 -3.37 12.45
CA GLN A 44 0.95 -2.45 12.52
C GLN A 44 1.39 -2.15 13.97
N ALA A 45 0.78 -2.80 14.96
CA ALA A 45 1.05 -2.62 16.39
C ALA A 45 2.38 -3.29 16.82
N VAL A 46 3.50 -2.79 16.29
CA VAL A 46 4.81 -2.85 16.91
C VAL A 46 5.45 -1.46 16.72
N VAL A 47 4.97 -0.48 17.47
CA VAL A 47 5.88 0.55 17.98
C VAL A 47 6.44 -0.04 19.27
N ARG A 48 7.53 -0.80 19.14
CA ARG A 48 8.39 -1.18 20.26
C ARG A 48 9.63 -0.31 20.18
N ILE A 49 9.53 0.93 20.65
CA ILE A 49 10.59 1.75 21.25
C ILE A 49 9.98 3.01 21.85
#